data_AF-A0A0K3BKS7-F1
#
_entry.id   AF-A0A0K3BKS7-F1
#
_cell.length_a   1.000
_cell.length_b   1.000
_cell.length_c   1.000
_cell.angle_alpha   90.00
_cell.angle_beta   90.00
_cell.angle_gamma   90.00
#
_symmetry.space_group_name_H-M   'P 1'
#
loop_
_entity.id
_entity.type
_entity.pdbx_description
1 polymer ?
#
loop_
_entity_poly.entity_id
_entity_poly.type
_entity_poly.pdbx_seq_one_letter_code
_entity_poly.pdbx_strand_id
1 'polypeptide(L)'
;MLAPLLTELGPSLITVTREDTAVGIAAGAALGGQRPVVLMQNSGFGASVNAIASLVQPYEIPILLVISLRGVAPDHTCENTLMGRTTGPVLDLLGVPHRTLVPDRLAEHVAWAAETVTAGRGAAALLVPPDLFGWSPA
;
A
#
# COMPACT_ATOMS: atom_id res chain seq x y z
N MET A 1 -4.01 -8.58 -9.11
CA MET A 1 -2.90 -7.73 -9.59
C MET A 1 -3.46 -6.33 -9.73
N LEU A 2 -2.78 -5.26 -9.28
CA LEU A 2 -3.26 -3.86 -9.47
C LEU A 2 -3.23 -3.40 -10.94
N ALA A 3 -3.24 -4.32 -11.90
CA ALA A 3 -3.00 -4.08 -13.31
C ALA A 3 -3.90 -3.02 -13.94
N PRO A 4 -5.21 -2.98 -13.64
CA PRO A 4 -6.07 -1.93 -14.19
C PRO A 4 -5.61 -0.53 -13.78
N LEU A 5 -5.10 -0.37 -12.54
CA LEU A 5 -4.57 0.90 -12.05
C LEU A 5 -3.26 1.29 -12.76
N LEU A 6 -2.41 0.31 -13.08
CA LEU A 6 -1.12 0.56 -13.75
C LEU A 6 -1.31 1.14 -15.15
N THR A 7 -2.34 0.69 -15.88
CA THR A 7 -2.65 1.19 -17.23
C THR A 7 -3.08 2.67 -17.22
N GLU A 8 -3.80 3.09 -16.18
CA GLU A 8 -4.31 4.47 -16.05
C GLU A 8 -3.24 5.49 -15.59
N LEU A 9 -2.21 5.05 -14.86
CA LEU A 9 -1.19 5.95 -14.28
C LEU A 9 -0.19 6.53 -15.29
N GLY A 10 -0.07 5.93 -16.48
CA GLY A 10 0.72 6.46 -17.59
C GLY A 10 2.20 6.74 -17.24
N PRO A 11 2.80 7.86 -17.72
CA PRO A 11 4.24 8.11 -17.61
C PRO A 11 4.73 8.46 -16.19
N SER A 12 3.82 8.65 -15.24
CA SER A 12 4.16 8.93 -13.83
C SER A 12 4.49 7.66 -13.04
N LEU A 13 4.26 6.48 -13.63
CA LEU A 13 4.57 5.19 -13.01
C LEU A 13 6.05 4.83 -13.21
N ILE A 14 6.75 4.61 -12.09
CA ILE A 14 8.10 4.07 -12.08
C ILE A 14 8.03 2.63 -11.57
N THR A 15 8.40 1.66 -12.40
CA THR A 15 8.51 0.26 -12.00
C THR A 15 9.88 -0.03 -11.42
N VAL A 16 9.94 -0.77 -10.33
CA VAL A 16 11.19 -1.18 -9.67
C VAL A 16 11.19 -2.67 -9.40
N THR A 17 12.38 -3.23 -9.16
CA THR A 17 12.58 -4.68 -8.98
C THR A 17 12.12 -5.19 -7.61
N ARG A 18 12.03 -4.31 -6.60
CA ARG A 18 11.65 -4.67 -5.24
C ARG A 18 10.85 -3.57 -4.57
N GLU A 19 9.91 -3.96 -3.72
CA GLU A 19 9.00 -3.07 -3.01
C GLU A 19 9.70 -2.22 -1.95
N ASP A 20 10.72 -2.74 -1.29
CA ASP A 20 11.55 -1.99 -0.33
C ASP A 20 12.33 -0.85 -1.03
N THR A 21 12.84 -1.10 -2.23
CA THR A 21 13.43 -0.07 -3.10
C THR A 21 12.39 0.98 -3.50
N ALA A 22 11.14 0.58 -3.80
CA ALA A 22 10.06 1.54 -4.10
C ALA A 22 9.81 2.47 -2.91
N VAL A 23 9.81 1.93 -1.68
CA VAL A 23 9.67 2.71 -0.45
C VAL A 23 10.83 3.70 -0.29
N GLY A 24 12.07 3.29 -0.56
CA GLY A 24 13.23 4.19 -0.50
C GLY A 24 13.16 5.33 -1.53
N ILE A 25 12.78 5.02 -2.77
CA ILE A 25 12.59 6.04 -3.83
C ILE A 25 11.47 7.00 -3.46
N ALA A 26 10.33 6.48 -2.98
CA ALA A 26 9.23 7.29 -2.48
C ALA A 26 9.68 8.19 -1.33
N ALA A 27 10.45 7.68 -0.37
CA ALA A 27 10.98 8.50 0.71
C ALA A 27 11.82 9.68 0.19
N GLY A 28 12.72 9.44 -0.77
CA GLY A 28 13.49 10.51 -1.42
C GLY A 28 12.60 11.52 -2.15
N ALA A 29 11.59 11.06 -2.88
CA ALA A 29 10.63 11.92 -3.57
C ALA A 29 9.82 12.80 -2.60
N ALA A 30 9.36 12.23 -1.48
CA ALA A 30 8.66 12.95 -0.42
C ALA A 30 9.53 14.04 0.21
N LEU A 31 10.80 13.72 0.52
CA LEU A 31 11.76 14.69 1.03
C LEU A 31 12.08 15.79 0.01
N GLY A 32 11.96 15.50 -1.28
CA GLY A 32 12.02 16.47 -2.38
C GLY A 32 10.73 17.31 -2.57
N GLY A 33 9.73 17.18 -1.69
CA GLY A 33 8.47 17.92 -1.73
C GLY A 33 7.38 17.28 -2.61
N GLN A 34 7.59 16.06 -3.11
CA GLN A 34 6.57 15.34 -3.86
C GLN A 34 5.62 14.57 -2.92
N ARG A 35 4.55 14.00 -3.49
CA ARG A 35 3.55 13.19 -2.77
C ARG A 35 3.51 11.78 -3.36
N PRO A 36 4.46 10.92 -3.01
CA PRO A 36 4.62 9.62 -3.65
C PRO A 36 3.54 8.63 -3.20
N VAL A 37 3.20 7.74 -4.11
CA VAL A 37 2.33 6.58 -3.87
C VAL A 37 3.12 5.32 -4.21
N VAL A 38 3.12 4.33 -3.32
CA VAL A 38 3.76 3.03 -3.55
C VAL A 38 2.69 1.96 -3.71
N LEU A 39 2.67 1.34 -4.89
CA LEU A 39 1.79 0.21 -5.19
C LEU A 39 2.54 -1.10 -4.91
N MET A 40 1.95 -1.99 -4.12
CA MET A 40 2.55 -3.29 -3.82
C MET A 40 1.51 -4.36 -3.48
N GLN A 41 1.91 -5.63 -3.50
CA GLN A 41 1.13 -6.71 -2.88
C GLN A 41 1.44 -6.81 -1.39
N ASN A 42 0.56 -7.41 -0.60
CA ASN A 42 0.80 -7.62 0.82
C ASN A 42 2.02 -8.50 1.16
N SER A 43 2.48 -9.40 0.28
CA SER A 43 3.77 -10.10 0.44
C SER A 43 4.95 -9.13 0.34
N GLY A 44 4.93 -8.25 -0.66
CA GLY A 44 5.90 -7.15 -0.84
C GLY A 44 5.89 -6.16 0.31
N PHE A 45 4.72 -5.87 0.88
CA PHE A 45 4.60 -5.13 2.14
C PHE A 45 5.35 -5.85 3.27
N GLY A 46 5.18 -7.16 3.42
CA GLY A 46 5.92 -7.97 4.39
C GLY A 46 7.44 -7.84 4.24
N ALA A 47 7.94 -7.86 3.01
CA ALA A 47 9.36 -7.63 2.71
C ALA A 47 9.81 -6.18 3.00
N SER A 48 8.89 -5.21 2.93
CA SER A 48 9.16 -3.78 3.10
C SER A 48 9.02 -3.28 4.55
N VAL A 49 8.59 -4.13 5.49
CA VAL A 49 8.35 -3.75 6.89
C VAL A 49 9.57 -3.06 7.50
N ASN A 50 10.78 -3.58 7.29
CA ASN A 50 11.98 -2.96 7.83
C ASN A 50 12.21 -1.54 7.29
N ALA A 51 12.01 -1.31 5.99
CA ALA A 51 12.15 0.02 5.39
C ALA A 51 11.10 0.99 5.96
N ILE A 52 9.85 0.53 6.12
CA ILE A 52 8.78 1.34 6.71
C ILE A 52 9.09 1.68 8.17
N ALA A 53 9.51 0.69 8.97
CA ALA A 53 9.76 0.83 10.40
C ALA A 53 11.02 1.63 10.74
N SER A 54 12.06 1.57 9.91
CA SER A 54 13.36 2.21 10.20
C SER A 54 13.58 3.54 9.48
N LEU A 55 12.85 3.81 8.40
CA LEU A 55 12.99 5.02 7.59
C LEU A 55 11.70 5.83 7.52
N VAL A 56 10.57 5.21 7.18
CA VAL A 56 9.35 5.99 6.90
C VAL A 56 8.71 6.51 8.19
N GLN A 57 8.48 5.64 9.16
CA GLN A 57 7.80 6.00 10.41
C GLN A 57 8.65 6.89 11.33
N PRO A 58 9.93 6.61 11.62
CA PRO A 58 10.72 7.41 12.57
C PRO A 58 10.97 8.85 12.08
N TYR A 59 10.99 9.05 10.77
CA TYR A 59 11.22 10.35 10.15
C TYR A 59 9.92 10.98 9.61
N GLU A 60 8.77 10.41 9.97
CA GLU A 60 7.45 10.98 9.67
C GLU A 60 7.23 11.25 8.16
N ILE A 61 7.81 10.41 7.29
CA ILE A 61 7.85 10.66 5.85
C ILE A 61 6.47 10.36 5.22
N PRO A 62 5.84 11.34 4.53
CA PRO A 62 4.49 11.19 4.01
C PRO A 62 4.47 10.33 2.74
N ILE A 63 4.07 9.07 2.87
CA ILE A 63 3.94 8.12 1.75
C ILE A 63 2.56 7.45 1.81
N LEU A 64 1.86 7.41 0.68
CA LEU A 64 0.67 6.57 0.55
C LEU A 64 1.06 5.17 0.07
N LEU A 65 0.74 4.15 0.86
CA LEU A 65 0.86 2.75 0.47
C LEU A 65 -0.48 2.27 -0.09
N VAL A 66 -0.48 1.68 -1.28
CA VAL A 66 -1.64 0.98 -1.85
C VAL A 66 -1.29 -0.48 -1.96
N ILE A 67 -1.92 -1.29 -1.11
CA ILE A 67 -1.55 -2.68 -0.88
C ILE A 67 -2.66 -3.59 -1.39
N SER A 68 -2.42 -4.36 -2.45
CA SER A 68 -3.38 -5.40 -2.86
C SER A 68 -3.34 -6.57 -1.87
N LEU A 69 -4.49 -6.89 -1.27
CA LEU A 69 -4.63 -7.99 -0.32
C LEU A 69 -4.82 -9.33 -1.04
N ARG A 70 -3.90 -10.25 -0.80
CA ARG A 70 -4.03 -11.68 -1.10
C ARG A 70 -4.28 -12.46 0.19
N GLY A 71 -4.91 -13.64 0.08
CA GLY A 71 -5.23 -14.51 1.21
C GLY A 71 -6.40 -14.04 2.07
N VAL A 72 -7.27 -13.21 1.50
CA VAL A 72 -8.58 -12.82 2.04
C VAL A 72 -9.63 -13.15 0.99
N ALA A 73 -10.87 -13.46 1.41
CA ALA A 73 -11.92 -13.84 0.46
C ALA A 73 -12.08 -12.80 -0.67
N PRO A 74 -12.30 -13.23 -1.93
CA PRO A 74 -12.44 -14.63 -2.41
C PRO A 74 -11.13 -15.41 -2.64
N ASP A 75 -9.96 -14.83 -2.36
CA ASP A 75 -8.67 -15.51 -2.54
C ASP A 75 -8.37 -16.48 -1.39
N HIS A 76 -8.46 -17.78 -1.67
CA HIS A 76 -8.20 -18.88 -0.73
C HIS A 76 -6.89 -19.63 -0.99
N THR A 77 -5.96 -19.04 -1.75
CA THR A 77 -4.63 -19.63 -1.99
C THR A 77 -3.86 -19.82 -0.67
N CYS A 78 -3.27 -21.01 -0.50
CA CYS A 78 -2.70 -21.41 0.79
C CYS A 78 -1.45 -20.56 1.13
N GLU A 79 -0.67 -20.20 0.12
CA GLU A 79 0.56 -19.42 0.25
C GLU A 79 0.33 -17.97 0.68
N ASN A 80 -0.87 -17.43 0.44
CA ASN A 80 -1.21 -16.05 0.81
C ASN A 80 -2.02 -15.95 2.10
N THR A 81 -2.59 -17.05 2.60
CA THR A 81 -3.53 -17.05 3.74
C THR A 81 -2.94 -16.40 5.00
N LEU A 82 -1.66 -16.68 5.29
CA LEU A 82 -1.00 -16.08 6.45
C LEU A 82 -0.81 -14.57 6.25
N MET A 83 -0.34 -14.15 5.06
CA MET A 83 -0.15 -12.74 4.76
C MET A 83 -1.47 -11.96 4.81
N GLY A 84 -2.56 -12.53 4.29
CA GLY A 84 -3.89 -11.91 4.36
C GLY A 84 -4.32 -11.57 5.78
N ARG A 85 -4.10 -12.48 6.74
CA ARG A 85 -4.43 -12.27 8.16
C ARG A 85 -3.47 -11.34 8.88
N THR A 86 -2.20 -11.31 8.48
CA THR A 86 -1.14 -10.57 9.19
C THR A 86 -1.01 -9.12 8.73
N THR A 87 -1.45 -8.78 7.51
CA THR A 87 -1.22 -7.45 6.91
C THR A 87 -1.76 -6.30 7.76
N GLY A 88 -3.04 -6.35 8.14
CA GLY A 88 -3.67 -5.33 9.00
C GLY A 88 -2.99 -5.20 10.37
N PRO A 89 -2.84 -6.30 11.13
CA PRO A 89 -2.16 -6.27 12.42
C PRO A 89 -0.73 -5.71 12.37
N VAL A 90 0.03 -5.97 11.31
CA VAL A 90 1.38 -5.39 11.16
C VAL A 90 1.31 -3.89 10.89
N LEU A 91 0.36 -3.41 10.08
CA LEU A 91 0.14 -1.97 9.90
C LEU A 91 -0.21 -1.29 11.23
N ASP A 92 -1.06 -1.93 12.04
CA ASP A 92 -1.42 -1.43 13.38
C ASP A 92 -0.19 -1.33 14.29
N LEU A 93 0.67 -2.37 14.31
CA LEU A 93 1.92 -2.37 15.08
C LEU A 93 2.92 -1.31 14.62
N LEU A 94 2.95 -1.00 13.32
CA LEU A 94 3.78 0.05 12.75
C LEU A 94 3.21 1.46 12.96
N GLY A 95 1.99 1.58 13.52
CA GLY A 95 1.31 2.86 13.65
C GLY A 95 0.89 3.47 12.32
N VAL A 96 0.78 2.67 11.24
CA VAL A 96 0.38 3.13 9.91
C VAL A 96 -1.14 3.11 9.84
N PRO A 97 -1.83 4.28 9.78
CA PRO A 97 -3.28 4.29 9.64
C PRO A 97 -3.67 3.63 8.32
N HIS A 98 -4.67 2.75 8.35
CA HIS A 98 -5.10 2.04 7.15
C HIS A 98 -6.62 1.92 7.03
N ARG A 99 -7.09 1.80 5.79
CA ARG A 99 -8.48 1.45 5.47
C ARG A 99 -8.51 0.42 4.35
N THR A 100 -9.38 -0.58 4.48
CA THR A 100 -9.74 -1.45 3.36
C THR A 100 -10.77 -0.76 2.47
N LEU A 101 -10.50 -0.73 1.17
CA LEU A 101 -11.39 -0.14 0.19
C LEU A 101 -12.71 -0.91 0.11
N VAL A 102 -13.80 -0.15 0.09
CA VAL A 102 -15.16 -0.65 -0.16
C VAL A 102 -15.66 -0.01 -1.45
N PRO A 103 -16.23 -0.79 -2.40
CA PRO A 103 -16.66 -0.27 -3.72
C PRO A 103 -17.53 0.98 -3.65
N ASP A 104 -18.51 1.01 -2.75
CA ASP A 104 -19.47 2.13 -2.64
C ASP A 104 -18.89 3.37 -1.93
N ARG A 105 -17.67 3.29 -1.41
CA ARG A 105 -17.02 4.37 -0.63
C ARG A 105 -15.63 4.74 -1.13
N LEU A 106 -15.27 4.37 -2.35
CA LEU A 106 -13.93 4.62 -2.91
C LEU A 106 -13.50 6.09 -2.80
N ALA A 107 -14.36 7.03 -3.17
CA ALA A 107 -14.06 8.47 -3.08
C ALA A 107 -13.76 8.92 -1.64
N GLU A 108 -14.54 8.44 -0.67
CA GLU A 108 -14.33 8.72 0.75
C GLU A 108 -12.99 8.16 1.23
N HIS A 109 -12.66 6.93 0.85
CA HIS A 109 -11.39 6.30 1.25
C HIS A 109 -10.17 7.00 0.65
N VAL A 110 -10.26 7.43 -0.61
CA VAL A 110 -9.17 8.18 -1.27
C VAL A 110 -9.00 9.56 -0.64
N ALA A 111 -10.10 10.27 -0.35
CA ALA A 111 -10.05 11.55 0.35
C ALA A 111 -9.41 11.42 1.74
N TRP A 112 -9.86 10.42 2.52
CA TRP A 112 -9.26 10.11 3.81
C TRP A 112 -7.76 9.82 3.71
N ALA A 113 -7.33 9.05 2.70
CA ALA A 113 -5.91 8.73 2.54
C ALA A 113 -5.08 9.97 2.18
N ALA A 114 -5.59 10.82 1.28
CA ALA A 114 -4.94 12.08 0.92
C ALA A 114 -4.81 13.02 2.12
N GLU A 115 -5.88 13.17 2.91
CA GLU A 115 -5.88 13.96 4.14
C GLU A 115 -4.92 13.36 5.18
N THR A 116 -4.95 12.04 5.38
CA THR A 116 -4.11 11.38 6.40
C THR A 116 -2.63 11.50 6.06
N VAL A 117 -2.23 11.38 4.79
CA VAL A 117 -0.82 11.54 4.38
C VAL A 117 -0.38 13.01 4.44
N THR A 118 -1.28 13.96 4.17
CA THR A 118 -0.93 15.39 4.16
C THR A 118 -0.97 16.07 5.52
N ALA A 119 -1.89 15.64 6.40
CA ALA A 119 -2.02 16.14 7.77
C ALA A 119 -1.20 15.33 8.78
N GLY A 120 -0.89 14.08 8.44
CA GLY A 120 -0.17 13.14 9.29
C GLY A 120 1.34 13.33 9.29
N ARG A 121 1.97 12.52 10.14
CA ARG A 121 3.41 12.46 10.38
C ARG A 121 3.93 11.06 10.05
N GLY A 122 3.74 10.62 8.80
CA GLY A 122 4.16 9.29 8.36
C GLY A 122 3.34 8.73 7.21
N ALA A 123 3.48 7.42 6.99
CA ALA A 123 2.72 6.73 5.96
C ALA A 123 1.27 6.45 6.36
N ALA A 124 0.40 6.33 5.35
CA ALA A 124 -0.92 5.74 5.46
C ALA A 124 -1.08 4.63 4.42
N ALA A 125 -2.03 3.72 4.63
CA ALA A 125 -2.27 2.60 3.72
C ALA A 125 -3.73 2.47 3.26
N LEU A 126 -3.92 2.17 1.97
CA LEU A 126 -5.17 1.68 1.41
C LEU A 126 -5.01 0.20 1.06
N LEU A 127 -5.84 -0.64 1.66
CA LEU A 127 -5.88 -2.06 1.39
C LEU A 127 -6.91 -2.34 0.30
N VAL A 128 -6.47 -2.89 -0.83
CA VAL A 128 -7.33 -3.19 -1.97
C VAL A 128 -7.73 -4.68 -1.89
N PRO A 129 -9.01 -5.02 -1.62
CA PRO A 129 -9.47 -6.41 -1.58
C PRO A 129 -9.47 -7.06 -2.98
N PRO A 130 -9.48 -8.40 -3.07
CA PRO A 130 -9.37 -9.12 -4.35
C PRO A 130 -10.43 -8.76 -5.38
N ASP A 131 -11.65 -8.46 -4.94
CA ASP A 131 -12.76 -8.06 -5.79
C ASP A 131 -12.48 -6.76 -6.57
N LEU A 132 -11.65 -5.87 -6.01
CA LEU A 132 -11.36 -4.56 -6.57
C LEU A 132 -10.11 -4.52 -7.48
N PHE A 133 -9.31 -5.58 -7.51
CA PHE A 133 -8.14 -5.64 -8.39
C PHE A 133 -8.22 -6.76 -9.45
N GLY A 134 -9.41 -7.31 -9.67
CA GLY A 134 -9.64 -8.35 -10.68
C GLY A 134 -8.88 -9.64 -10.38
N TRP A 135 -8.89 -10.08 -9.12
CA TRP A 135 -8.36 -11.40 -8.79
C TRP A 135 -9.15 -12.49 -9.53
N SER A 136 -8.44 -13.49 -10.05
CA SER A 136 -9.03 -14.71 -10.62
C SER A 136 -8.28 -15.90 -10.03
N PRO A 137 -8.97 -16.99 -9.65
CA PRO A 137 -8.31 -18.28 -9.50
C PRO A 137 -7.85 -18.67 -10.90
N ALA A 138 -6.55 -18.89 -11.08
CA ALA A 138 -6.02 -19.42 -12.33
C ALA A 138 -6.52 -20.84 -12.58
#